data_AF-A0A251XWW0-F1
#
_entry.id   AF-A0A251XWW0-F1
#
_cell.length_a   1.000
_cell.length_b   1.000
_cell.length_c   1.000
_cell.angle_alpha   90.00
_cell.angle_beta   90.00
_cell.angle_gamma   90.00
#
_symmetry.space_group_name_H-M   'P 1'
#
loop_
_entity.id
_entity.type
_entity.pdbx_description
1 polymer ?
#
loop_
_entity_poly.entity_id
_entity_poly.type
_entity_poly.pdbx_seq_one_letter_code
_entity_poly.pdbx_strand_id
1 'polypeptide(L)'
;MFVALVYNGLTQALIMIAIVLIVQQVEGHILQPLIMGSVVKVHPLAVVLSVAAGGMVGGIAGTFFAVPLVATVNSMVKHVASGAWRGQPEPPPPAVPADASHATRRPRPRKRTP
;
A
#
# COMPACT_ATOMS: atom_id res chain seq x y z
N MET A 1 14.09 -23.32 9.80
CA MET A 1 13.65 -23.78 11.14
C MET A 1 14.06 -25.22 11.43
N PHE A 2 13.67 -26.21 10.62
CA PHE A 2 14.01 -27.63 10.82
C PHE A 2 15.52 -27.90 10.94
N VAL A 3 16.34 -27.22 10.14
CA VAL A 3 17.80 -27.36 10.16
C VAL A 3 18.42 -26.86 11.49
N ALA A 4 17.88 -25.82 12.14
CA ALA A 4 18.39 -25.37 13.44
C ALA A 4 17.98 -26.32 14.60
N LEU A 5 16.78 -26.91 14.49
CA LEU A 5 16.24 -27.89 15.45
C LEU A 5 17.04 -29.21 15.44
N VAL A 6 17.52 -29.62 14.26
CA VAL A 6 18.24 -30.89 14.04
C VAL A 6 19.73 -30.79 14.36
N TYR A 7 20.38 -29.64 14.12
CA TYR A 7 21.84 -29.54 14.20
C TYR A 7 22.39 -28.93 15.51
N ASN A 8 21.58 -28.22 16.32
CA ASN A 8 22.12 -27.36 17.39
C ASN A 8 21.27 -27.30 18.69
N GLY A 9 20.22 -28.12 18.81
CA GLY A 9 19.38 -28.23 20.01
C GLY A 9 18.24 -27.20 20.12
N LEU A 10 17.24 -27.50 20.98
CA LEU A 10 15.98 -26.74 21.15
C LEU A 10 16.18 -25.23 21.39
N THR A 11 17.25 -24.88 22.11
CA THR A 11 17.61 -23.50 22.46
C THR A 11 17.92 -22.65 21.22
N GLN A 12 18.67 -23.19 20.26
CA GLN A 12 19.07 -22.48 19.04
C GLN A 12 17.87 -22.28 18.10
N ALA A 13 16.99 -23.28 18.03
CA ALA A 13 15.73 -23.15 17.29
C ALA A 13 14.87 -22.03 17.89
N LEU A 14 14.66 -22.00 19.22
CA LEU A 14 13.90 -20.99 19.95
C LEU A 14 14.41 -19.56 19.70
N ILE A 15 15.72 -19.36 19.78
CA ILE A 15 16.36 -18.06 19.51
C ILE A 15 16.07 -17.64 18.06
N MET A 16 16.18 -18.55 17.10
CA MET A 16 15.89 -18.22 15.70
C MET A 16 14.40 -17.92 15.47
N ILE A 17 13.47 -18.60 16.14
CA ILE A 17 12.03 -18.24 16.11
C ILE A 17 11.85 -16.81 16.62
N ALA A 18 12.42 -16.51 17.78
CA ALA A 18 12.27 -15.22 18.42
C ALA A 18 12.81 -14.08 17.54
N ILE A 19 14.00 -14.25 16.95
CA ILE A 19 14.60 -13.26 16.04
C ILE A 19 13.71 -13.06 14.81
N VAL A 20 13.23 -14.14 14.18
CA VAL A 20 12.37 -14.03 12.98
C VAL A 20 11.06 -13.33 13.31
N LEU A 21 10.42 -13.64 14.44
CA LEU A 21 9.21 -12.96 14.88
C LEU A 21 9.45 -11.46 15.13
N ILE A 22 10.58 -11.10 15.73
CA ILE A 22 10.96 -9.69 15.95
C ILE A 22 11.14 -8.97 14.60
N VAL A 23 11.85 -9.57 13.64
CA VAL A 23 12.05 -8.97 12.31
C VAL A 23 10.73 -8.78 11.58
N GLN A 24 9.87 -9.81 11.59
CA GLN A 24 8.53 -9.75 11.00
C GLN A 24 7.66 -8.68 11.65
N GLN A 25 7.74 -8.52 12.98
CA GLN A 25 7.03 -7.44 13.68
C GLN A 25 7.54 -6.06 13.26
N VAL A 26 8.86 -5.89 13.13
CA VAL A 26 9.46 -4.61 12.69
C VAL A 26 9.04 -4.27 11.26
N GLU A 27 9.11 -5.22 10.34
CA GLU A 27 8.67 -5.03 8.96
C GLU A 27 7.16 -4.71 8.87
N GLY A 28 6.32 -5.48 9.57
CA GLY A 28 4.86 -5.37 9.51
C GLY A 28 4.25 -4.22 10.31
N HIS A 29 4.83 -3.83 11.45
CA HIS A 29 4.27 -2.80 12.34
C HIS A 29 4.96 -1.45 12.28
N ILE A 30 6.18 -1.36 11.75
CA ILE A 30 6.92 -0.08 11.70
C ILE A 30 7.16 0.33 10.25
N LEU A 31 7.76 -0.54 9.43
CA LEU A 31 8.13 -0.17 8.06
C LEU A 31 6.90 -0.02 7.15
N GLN A 32 5.94 -0.95 7.23
CA GLN A 32 4.72 -0.87 6.43
C GLN A 32 3.84 0.36 6.75
N PRO A 33 3.52 0.72 8.01
CA PRO A 33 2.70 1.91 8.27
C PRO A 33 3.42 3.24 8.01
N LEU A 34 4.75 3.31 8.16
CA LEU A 34 5.52 4.51 7.80
C LEU A 34 5.52 4.78 6.29
N ILE A 35 5.51 3.73 5.47
CA ILE A 35 5.51 3.86 4.01
C ILE A 35 4.08 3.96 3.44
N MET A 36 3.09 3.31 4.07
CA MET A 36 1.74 3.13 3.53
C MET A 36 0.63 3.87 4.31
N GLY A 37 0.99 4.72 5.28
CA GLY A 37 0.18 5.84 5.76
C GLY A 37 -1.34 5.61 5.90
N SER A 38 -1.77 4.66 6.74
CA SER A 38 -3.12 4.60 7.37
C SER A 38 -4.38 4.72 6.50
N VAL A 39 -4.32 4.58 5.18
CA VAL A 39 -5.56 4.59 4.40
C VAL A 39 -6.11 3.18 4.43
N VAL A 40 -7.19 2.99 5.18
CA VAL A 40 -8.30 2.04 4.98
C VAL A 40 -8.90 1.80 6.37
N LYS A 41 -9.86 2.66 6.74
CA LYS A 41 -10.83 2.37 7.81
C LYS A 41 -11.66 1.16 7.37
N VAL A 42 -11.14 -0.06 7.49
CA VAL A 42 -12.03 -1.23 7.53
C VAL A 42 -12.58 -1.22 8.93
N HIS A 43 -13.89 -1.12 9.09
CA HIS A 43 -14.48 -1.21 10.42
C HIS A 43 -14.15 -2.60 10.97
N PRO A 44 -13.40 -2.75 12.08
CA PRO A 44 -13.02 -4.07 12.61
C PRO A 44 -14.24 -4.96 12.86
N LEU A 45 -15.38 -4.33 13.17
CA LEU A 45 -16.68 -4.96 13.32
C LEU A 45 -17.15 -5.68 12.04
N ALA A 46 -16.92 -5.12 10.86
CA ALA A 46 -17.33 -5.73 9.60
C ALA A 46 -16.60 -7.06 9.33
N VAL A 47 -15.32 -7.15 9.74
CA VAL A 47 -14.54 -8.39 9.63
C VAL A 47 -15.09 -9.44 10.59
N VAL A 48 -15.29 -9.08 11.86
CA VAL A 48 -15.82 -10.00 12.89
C VAL A 48 -17.20 -10.53 12.50
N LEU A 49 -18.12 -9.65 12.06
CA LEU A 49 -19.46 -10.05 11.63
C LEU A 49 -19.42 -10.97 10.41
N SER A 50 -18.54 -10.69 9.46
CA SER A 50 -18.42 -11.53 8.26
C SER A 50 -17.79 -12.89 8.55
N VAL A 51 -16.84 -12.97 9.49
CA VAL A 51 -16.26 -14.25 9.93
C VAL A 51 -17.31 -15.06 10.69
N ALA A 52 -18.09 -14.43 11.57
CA ALA A 52 -19.20 -15.10 12.26
C ALA A 52 -20.26 -15.61 11.27
N ALA A 53 -20.68 -14.76 10.31
CA ALA A 53 -21.62 -15.14 9.26
C ALA A 53 -21.08 -16.26 8.36
N GLY A 54 -19.82 -16.15 7.91
CA GLY A 54 -19.14 -17.18 7.13
C GLY A 54 -19.03 -18.50 7.90
N GLY A 55 -18.74 -18.44 9.20
CA GLY A 55 -18.73 -19.61 10.07
C GLY A 55 -20.09 -20.29 10.22
N MET A 56 -21.18 -19.51 10.31
CA MET A 56 -22.54 -20.06 10.40
C MET A 56 -23.00 -20.70 9.08
N VAL A 57 -22.66 -20.11 7.93
CA VAL A 57 -23.13 -20.59 6.62
C VAL A 57 -22.24 -21.71 6.06
N GLY A 58 -20.92 -21.59 6.20
CA GLY A 58 -19.92 -22.47 5.59
C GLY A 58 -19.01 -23.20 6.57
N GLY A 59 -19.28 -23.13 7.87
CA GLY A 59 -18.45 -23.77 8.91
C GLY A 59 -17.00 -23.27 8.87
N ILE A 60 -16.05 -24.18 9.05
CA ILE A 60 -14.60 -23.89 9.06
C ILE A 60 -14.15 -23.32 7.71
N ALA A 61 -14.69 -23.83 6.60
CA ALA A 61 -14.35 -23.29 5.28
C ALA A 61 -14.81 -21.83 5.15
N GLY A 62 -16.01 -21.53 5.63
CA GLY A 62 -16.56 -20.17 5.60
C GLY A 62 -15.78 -19.17 6.45
N THR A 63 -15.24 -19.57 7.60
CA THR A 63 -14.37 -18.67 8.41
C THR A 63 -13.02 -18.41 7.74
N PHE A 64 -12.43 -19.42 7.08
CA PHE A 64 -11.16 -19.27 6.35
C PHE A 64 -11.27 -18.29 5.19
N PHE A 65 -12.37 -18.36 4.42
CA PHE A 65 -12.60 -17.49 3.27
C PHE A 65 -13.24 -16.14 3.61
N ALA A 66 -13.83 -15.97 4.81
CA ALA A 66 -14.49 -14.72 5.19
C ALA A 66 -13.57 -13.50 5.14
N VAL A 67 -12.35 -13.61 5.68
CA VAL A 67 -11.40 -12.50 5.72
C VAL A 67 -11.00 -12.01 4.32
N PRO A 68 -10.50 -12.86 3.41
CA PRO A 68 -10.12 -12.42 2.06
C PRO A 68 -11.31 -11.92 1.24
N LEU A 69 -12.51 -12.48 1.43
CA LEU A 69 -13.72 -12.03 0.75
C LEU A 69 -14.08 -10.58 1.15
N VAL A 70 -14.10 -10.30 2.46
CA VAL A 70 -14.39 -8.96 2.99
C VAL A 70 -13.35 -7.96 2.55
N ALA A 71 -12.07 -8.33 2.59
CA ALA A 71 -10.97 -7.48 2.14
C ALA A 71 -11.15 -7.08 0.66
N THR A 72 -11.50 -8.04 -0.20
CA THR A 72 -11.77 -7.82 -1.62
C THR A 72 -12.94 -6.86 -1.82
N VAL A 73 -14.09 -7.12 -1.19
CA VAL A 73 -15.29 -6.27 -1.32
C VAL A 73 -15.01 -4.85 -0.82
N ASN A 74 -14.38 -4.73 0.35
CA ASN A 74 -14.02 -3.44 0.92
C ASN A 74 -13.00 -2.69 0.04
N SER A 75 -12.07 -3.39 -0.62
CA SER A 75 -11.15 -2.79 -1.59
C SER A 75 -11.91 -2.25 -2.81
N MET A 76 -12.83 -3.04 -3.37
CA MET A 76 -13.67 -2.59 -4.49
C MET A 76 -14.50 -1.37 -4.14
N VAL A 77 -15.18 -1.40 -2.99
CA VAL A 77 -15.97 -0.26 -2.49
C VAL A 77 -15.09 0.98 -2.33
N LYS A 78 -13.92 0.84 -1.72
CA LYS A 78 -12.99 1.96 -1.55
C LYS A 78 -12.46 2.50 -2.86
N HIS A 79 -12.17 1.63 -3.82
CA HIS A 79 -11.68 2.01 -5.12
C HIS A 79 -12.74 2.78 -5.93
N VAL A 80 -13.99 2.34 -5.88
CA VAL A 80 -15.11 3.05 -6.51
C VAL A 80 -15.42 4.36 -5.78
N ALA A 81 -15.48 4.33 -4.45
CA ALA A 81 -15.81 5.50 -3.62
C ALA A 81 -14.73 6.60 -3.66
N SER A 82 -13.46 6.25 -3.82
CA SER A 82 -12.38 7.22 -3.96
C SER A 82 -12.41 7.97 -5.29
N GLY A 83 -13.24 7.54 -6.25
CA GLY A 83 -13.30 8.14 -7.58
C GLY A 83 -11.98 8.00 -8.36
N ALA A 84 -11.06 7.14 -7.93
CA ALA A 84 -9.78 6.88 -8.61
C ALA A 84 -9.98 6.39 -10.06
N TRP A 85 -11.14 5.82 -10.37
CA TRP A 85 -11.56 5.47 -11.72
C TRP A 85 -11.88 6.68 -12.63
N ARG A 86 -12.05 7.89 -12.08
CA ARG A 86 -12.43 9.10 -12.85
C ARG A 86 -11.25 9.85 -13.48
N GLY A 87 -10.04 9.28 -13.39
CA GLY A 87 -8.81 9.93 -13.88
C GLY A 87 -8.26 10.90 -12.85
N GLN A 88 -6.96 10.81 -12.59
CA GLN A 88 -6.26 11.79 -11.77
C GLN A 88 -6.38 13.16 -12.47
N PRO A 89 -6.68 14.27 -11.76
CA PRO A 89 -6.36 15.58 -12.29
C PRO A 89 -4.87 15.56 -12.61
N GLU A 90 -4.51 15.75 -13.88
CA GLU A 90 -3.12 15.85 -14.30
C GLU A 90 -2.38 16.78 -13.33
N PRO A 91 -1.25 16.37 -12.73
CA PRO A 91 -0.47 17.26 -11.89
C PRO A 91 -0.27 18.57 -12.65
N PRO A 92 -0.53 19.75 -12.05
CA PRO A 92 -0.37 21.00 -12.76
C PRO A 92 1.03 21.01 -13.36
N PRO A 93 1.17 21.33 -14.66
CA PRO A 93 2.45 21.26 -15.33
C PRO A 93 3.48 22.04 -14.50
N PRO A 94 4.70 21.50 -14.32
CA PRO A 94 5.72 22.13 -13.48
C PRO A 94 5.79 23.60 -13.86
N ALA A 95 5.55 24.48 -12.88
CA ALA A 95 5.44 25.90 -13.11
C ALA A 95 6.69 26.36 -13.86
N VAL A 96 6.55 26.59 -15.16
CA VAL A 96 7.63 27.12 -15.98
C VAL A 96 7.93 28.48 -15.37
N PRO A 97 9.12 28.70 -14.79
CA PRO A 97 9.47 30.01 -14.26
C PRO A 97 9.23 31.04 -15.36
N ALA A 98 8.46 32.08 -15.06
CA ALA A 98 8.05 33.08 -16.03
C ALA A 98 9.23 33.85 -16.67
N ASP A 99 10.46 33.58 -16.24
CA ASP A 99 11.70 34.18 -16.74
C ASP A 99 12.19 33.56 -18.07
N ALA A 100 11.86 32.30 -18.36
CA ALA A 100 12.34 31.59 -19.55
C ALA A 100 11.73 32.15 -20.85
N SER A 101 10.54 32.74 -20.77
CA SER A 101 9.84 33.39 -21.88
C SER A 101 10.46 34.72 -22.29
N HIS A 102 11.22 35.38 -21.39
CA HIS A 102 11.83 36.67 -21.68
C HIS A 102 13.20 36.56 -22.35
N ALA A 103 13.93 35.46 -22.14
CA ALA A 103 15.28 35.24 -22.67
C ALA A 103 15.31 34.88 -24.17
N THR A 104 14.20 34.42 -24.77
CA THR A 104 14.16 33.98 -26.17
C THR A 104 13.77 35.08 -27.17
N ARG A 105 13.44 36.29 -26.71
CA ARG A 105 13.28 37.46 -27.60
C ARG A 105 14.65 37.97 -28.07
N ARG A 106 15.35 37.17 -28.88
CA ARG A 106 16.47 37.66 -29.69
C ARG A 106 15.95 38.75 -30.64
N PRO A 107 16.52 39.97 -30.64
CA PRO A 107 16.13 40.99 -31.59
C PRO A 107 16.48 40.52 -33.01
N ARG A 108 15.49 40.48 -33.90
CA ARG A 108 15.71 40.19 -35.33
C ARG A 108 16.75 41.18 -35.87
N PRO A 109 17.80 40.73 -36.58
CA PRO A 109 18.75 41.64 -37.20
C PRO A 109 18.01 42.41 -38.30
N ARG A 110 17.85 43.72 -38.06
CA ARG A 110 17.28 44.68 -39.01
C ARG A 110 18.16 44.66 -40.26
N LYS A 111 17.65 44.04 -41.33
CA LYS A 111 18.33 43.97 -42.62
C LYS A 111 18.67 45.39 -43.08
N ARG A 112 19.98 45.69 -43.09
CA ARG A 112 20.58 46.77 -43.89
C ARG A 112 20.19 46.55 -45.34
N THR A 113 19.60 47.56 -45.95
CA THR A 113 19.46 47.67 -47.41
C THR A 113 20.05 49.04 -47.81
N PRO A 114 20.60 49.12 -49.04
CA PRO A 114 21.77 49.93 -49.40
C PRO A 114 21.53 51.44 -49.44
#